data_AF-A0A853GNM8-F1
#
_entry.id   AF-A0A853GNM8-F1
#
_cell.length_a   1.000
_cell.length_b   1.000
_cell.length_c   1.000
_cell.angle_alpha   90.00
_cell.angle_beta   90.00
_cell.angle_gamma   90.00
#
_symmetry.space_group_name_H-M   'P 1'
#
loop_
_entity.id
_entity.type
_entity.pdbx_description
1 polymer ?
#
loop_
_entity_poly.entity_id
_entity_poly.type
_entity_poly.pdbx_seq_one_letter_code
_entity_poly.pdbx_strand_id
1 'polypeptide(L)'
;MIPQSLFYETFFDALKANIGALGGVKSVGCKLWPEKTPDAAARQLNDCLNESRPEKLSPEQVLWLLAEGRKVNCHAAMNYLARESGYDDPSPIEPEDERTRIQREFIEAQKHMSKLAERMERVGLLRAA
;
A
#
# COMPACT_ATOMS: atom_id res chain seq x y z
N MET A 1 12.26 -10.27 -12.41
CA MET A 1 11.24 -10.49 -11.36
C MET A 1 11.82 -11.53 -10.41
N ILE A 2 12.11 -11.16 -9.16
CA ILE A 2 12.69 -12.09 -8.17
C ILE A 2 11.54 -12.98 -7.66
N PRO A 3 11.70 -14.30 -7.56
CA PRO A 3 10.66 -15.18 -7.03
C PRO A 3 10.30 -14.76 -5.60
N GLN A 4 9.01 -14.55 -5.31
CA GLN A 4 8.55 -14.34 -3.95
C GLN A 4 8.59 -15.68 -3.22
N SER A 5 9.45 -15.81 -2.22
CA SER A 5 9.35 -16.94 -1.29
C SER A 5 8.05 -16.82 -0.50
N LEU A 6 7.33 -17.92 -0.31
CA LEU A 6 6.12 -17.96 0.48
C LEU A 6 6.41 -17.77 1.99
N PHE A 7 7.66 -18.02 2.39
CA PHE A 7 8.15 -17.91 3.77
C PHE A 7 9.54 -17.27 3.80
N TYR A 8 9.74 -16.35 4.72
CA TYR A 8 11.03 -15.73 5.02
C TYR A 8 11.38 -16.06 6.47
N GLU A 9 12.64 -16.43 6.73
CA GLU A 9 13.11 -16.79 8.08
C GLU A 9 13.28 -15.57 8.98
N THR A 10 13.58 -14.40 8.38
CA THR A 10 13.78 -13.15 9.10
C THR A 10 13.04 -11.99 8.45
N PHE A 11 12.72 -10.98 9.26
CA PHE A 11 12.15 -9.73 8.74
C PHE A 11 13.08 -9.05 7.74
N PHE A 12 14.40 -9.16 7.94
CA PHE A 12 15.41 -8.61 7.03
C PHE A 12 15.37 -9.25 5.65
N ASP A 13 15.14 -10.57 5.56
CA ASP A 13 15.02 -11.25 4.27
C ASP A 13 13.72 -10.90 3.55
N ALA A 14 12.63 -10.74 4.30
CA ALA A 14 11.37 -10.23 3.76
C ALA A 14 11.51 -8.79 3.24
N LEU A 15 12.26 -7.92 3.94
CA LEU A 15 12.58 -6.57 3.48
C LEU A 15 13.44 -6.58 2.21
N LYS A 16 14.44 -7.46 2.11
CA LYS A 16 15.26 -7.62 0.89
C LYS A 16 14.38 -8.00 -0.32
N ALA A 17 13.36 -8.83 -0.13
CA ALA A 17 12.42 -9.17 -1.19
C ALA A 17 11.58 -7.97 -1.64
N ASN A 18 11.04 -7.17 -0.70
CA ASN A 18 10.37 -5.90 -1.02
C ASN A 18 11.30 -4.96 -1.80
N ILE A 19 12.53 -4.78 -1.34
CA ILE A 19 13.52 -3.90 -1.98
C ILE A 19 13.87 -4.39 -3.39
N GLY A 20 14.03 -5.70 -3.57
CA GLY A 20 14.24 -6.31 -4.87
C GLY A 20 13.10 -6.03 -5.85
N ALA A 21 11.84 -6.12 -5.39
CA ALA A 21 10.67 -5.78 -6.19
C ALA A 21 10.59 -4.27 -6.53
N LEU A 22 11.11 -3.41 -5.66
CA LEU A 22 11.13 -1.94 -5.84
C LEU A 22 12.28 -1.41 -6.70
N GLY A 23 13.07 -2.28 -7.34
CA GLY A 23 14.19 -1.88 -8.20
C GLY A 23 15.57 -1.95 -7.54
N GLY A 24 15.65 -2.61 -6.37
CA GLY A 24 16.90 -2.94 -5.70
C GLY A 24 17.45 -1.82 -4.80
N VAL A 25 18.54 -2.17 -4.11
CA VAL A 25 19.11 -1.37 -3.00
C VAL A 25 19.51 0.04 -3.42
N LYS A 26 20.03 0.24 -4.63
CA LYS A 26 20.39 1.59 -5.12
C LYS A 26 19.15 2.46 -5.35
N SER A 27 18.12 1.94 -6.01
CA SER A 27 16.89 2.69 -6.29
C SER A 27 16.17 3.07 -5.00
N VAL A 28 16.01 2.09 -4.11
CA VAL A 28 15.34 2.29 -2.83
C VAL A 28 16.15 3.19 -1.90
N GLY A 29 17.48 3.00 -1.83
CA GLY A 29 18.37 3.83 -1.02
C GLY A 29 18.25 5.31 -1.37
N CYS A 30 18.27 5.67 -2.66
CA CYS A 30 18.10 7.05 -3.10
C CYS A 30 16.73 7.66 -2.74
N LYS A 31 15.68 6.84 -2.60
CA LYS A 31 14.35 7.31 -2.18
C LYS A 31 14.27 7.53 -0.67
N LEU A 32 14.94 6.68 0.12
CA LEU A 32 14.97 6.77 1.58
C LEU A 32 15.86 7.91 2.08
N TRP A 33 16.97 8.17 1.39
CA TRP A 33 17.95 9.21 1.72
C TRP A 33 18.31 10.02 0.47
N PRO A 34 17.41 10.89 -0.02
CA PRO A 34 17.64 11.69 -1.23
C PRO A 34 18.81 12.67 -1.10
N GLU A 35 19.21 12.99 0.13
CA GLU A 35 20.36 13.85 0.45
C GLU A 35 21.72 13.14 0.30
N LYS A 36 21.74 11.81 0.12
CA LYS A 36 22.97 11.02 -0.02
C LYS A 36 23.25 10.69 -1.47
N THR A 37 24.53 10.42 -1.77
CA THR A 37 24.90 9.84 -3.05
C THR A 37 24.33 8.41 -3.18
N PRO A 38 24.07 7.92 -4.41
CA PRO A 38 23.50 6.59 -4.60
C PRO A 38 24.26 5.45 -3.92
N ASP A 39 25.59 5.50 -3.92
CA ASP A 39 26.43 4.47 -3.30
C ASP A 39 26.41 4.57 -1.76
N ALA A 40 26.41 5.78 -1.20
CA ALA A 40 26.30 5.98 0.24
C ALA A 40 24.94 5.52 0.78
N ALA A 41 23.86 5.86 0.06
CA ALA A 41 22.51 5.43 0.41
C ALA A 41 22.34 3.91 0.30
N ALA A 42 22.89 3.30 -0.76
CA ALA A 42 22.83 1.85 -0.93
C ALA A 42 23.64 1.09 0.14
N ARG A 43 24.81 1.62 0.53
CA ARG A 43 25.61 1.05 1.62
C ARG A 43 24.85 1.10 2.94
N GLN A 44 24.28 2.26 3.28
CA GLN A 44 23.48 2.41 4.49
C GLN A 44 22.28 1.47 4.49
N LEU A 45 21.57 1.33 3.37
CA LEU A 45 20.46 0.38 3.27
C LEU A 45 20.92 -1.07 3.50
N ASN A 46 22.05 -1.48 2.93
CA ASN A 46 22.60 -2.82 3.17
C ASN A 46 22.99 -3.04 4.64
N ASP A 47 23.58 -2.03 5.29
CA ASP A 47 23.89 -2.09 6.72
C ASP A 47 22.60 -2.25 7.55
N CYS A 48 21.52 -1.52 7.21
CA CYS A 48 20.21 -1.67 7.85
C CYS A 48 19.54 -3.05 7.61
N LEU A 49 19.88 -3.74 6.52
CA LEU A 49 19.36 -5.07 6.18
C LEU A 49 20.20 -6.22 6.74
N ASN A 50 21.24 -5.90 7.52
CA ASN A 50 22.10 -6.85 8.18
C ASN A 50 21.76 -6.90 9.68
N GLU A 51 21.30 -8.06 10.14
CA GLU A 51 20.91 -8.24 11.54
C GLU A 51 22.06 -7.98 12.52
N SER A 52 23.29 -8.33 12.13
CA SER A 52 24.51 -8.15 12.93
C SER A 52 25.00 -6.70 13.03
N ARG A 53 24.41 -5.79 12.24
CA ARG A 53 24.75 -4.37 12.24
C ARG A 53 23.83 -3.58 13.19
N PRO A 54 24.36 -2.54 13.86
CA PRO A 54 23.55 -1.68 14.73
C PRO A 54 22.61 -0.76 13.95
N GLU A 55 22.91 -0.45 12.69
CA GLU A 55 22.06 0.36 11.84
C GLU A 55 20.70 -0.34 11.62
N LYS A 56 19.60 0.40 11.80
CA LYS A 56 18.23 -0.08 11.57
C LYS A 56 17.45 0.97 10.79
N LEU A 57 16.45 0.52 10.04
CA LEU A 57 15.46 1.42 9.45
C LEU A 57 14.57 1.98 10.56
N SER A 58 14.20 3.26 10.44
CA SER A 58 13.19 3.82 11.34
C SER A 58 11.81 3.21 11.05
N PRO A 59 10.86 3.25 12.00
CA PRO A 59 9.49 2.80 11.76
C PRO A 59 8.84 3.44 10.53
N GLU A 60 9.09 4.73 10.29
CA GLU A 60 8.56 5.47 9.14
C GLU A 60 9.14 4.95 7.81
N GLN A 61 10.43 4.61 7.79
CA GLN A 61 11.09 4.03 6.61
C GLN A 61 10.58 2.62 6.32
N VAL A 62 10.37 1.82 7.37
CA VAL A 62 9.74 0.49 7.23
C VAL A 62 8.33 0.64 6.69
N LEU A 63 7.51 1.52 7.27
CA LEU A 63 6.15 1.78 6.81
C LEU A 63 6.11 2.19 5.34
N TRP A 64 7.03 3.07 4.93
CA TRP A 64 7.15 3.48 3.54
C TRP A 64 7.50 2.29 2.62
N LEU A 65 8.43 1.41 3.01
CA LEU A 65 8.76 0.20 2.23
C LEU A 65 7.58 -0.77 2.09
N LEU A 66 6.76 -0.92 3.14
CA LEU A 66 5.54 -1.74 3.09
C LEU A 66 4.52 -1.12 2.14
N ALA A 67 4.32 0.19 2.23
CA ALA A 67 3.38 0.92 1.39
C ALA A 67 3.78 0.92 -0.09
N GLU A 68 5.07 1.09 -0.40
CA GLU A 68 5.60 0.99 -1.76
C GLU A 68 5.58 -0.44 -2.27
N GLY A 69 5.94 -1.42 -1.44
CA GLY A 69 5.86 -2.85 -1.78
C GLY A 69 4.46 -3.23 -2.24
N ARG A 70 3.41 -2.77 -1.55
CA ARG A 70 2.02 -2.96 -1.96
C ARG A 70 1.75 -2.47 -3.38
N LYS A 71 2.26 -1.29 -3.77
CA LYS A 71 2.05 -0.71 -5.11
C LYS A 71 2.63 -1.57 -6.24
N VAL A 72 3.59 -2.44 -5.93
CA VAL A 72 4.22 -3.37 -6.87
C VAL A 72 3.82 -4.82 -6.60
N ASN A 73 2.74 -5.07 -5.86
CA ASN A 73 2.25 -6.40 -5.47
C ASN A 73 3.30 -7.25 -4.75
N CYS A 74 4.14 -6.61 -3.93
CA CYS A 74 5.11 -7.27 -3.07
C CYS A 74 4.75 -7.07 -1.60
N HIS A 75 4.26 -8.15 -0.99
CA HIS A 75 3.76 -8.16 0.39
C HIS A 75 4.67 -8.94 1.36
N ALA A 76 5.88 -9.31 0.94
CA ALA A 76 6.78 -10.18 1.69
C ALA A 76 6.97 -9.72 3.15
N ALA A 77 7.36 -8.46 3.34
CA ALA A 77 7.59 -7.91 4.68
C ALA A 77 6.30 -7.71 5.49
N MET A 78 5.16 -7.40 4.86
CA MET A 78 3.89 -7.27 5.59
C MET A 78 3.35 -8.63 6.02
N ASN A 79 3.44 -9.65 5.16
CA ASN A 79 3.05 -11.02 5.48
C ASN A 79 3.90 -11.57 6.63
N TYR A 80 5.21 -11.31 6.61
CA TYR A 80 6.09 -11.67 7.72
C TYR A 80 5.60 -11.04 9.04
N LEU A 81 5.37 -9.72 9.06
CA LEU A 81 4.90 -9.03 10.26
C LEU A 81 3.55 -9.55 10.77
N ALA A 82 2.60 -9.79 9.87
CA ALA A 82 1.29 -10.32 10.23
C ALA A 82 1.41 -11.68 10.92
N ARG A 83 2.14 -12.61 10.29
CA ARG A 83 2.34 -13.97 10.81
C ARG A 83 3.07 -14.00 12.14
N GLU A 84 4.18 -13.27 12.26
CA GLU A 84 4.95 -13.20 13.51
C GLU A 84 4.16 -12.54 14.66
N SER A 85 3.20 -11.68 14.33
CA SER A 85 2.35 -11.02 15.31
C SER A 85 1.05 -11.79 15.60
N GLY A 86 0.83 -12.95 14.97
CA GLY A 86 -0.39 -13.75 15.15
C GLY A 86 -1.64 -13.20 14.46
N TYR A 87 -1.47 -12.35 13.44
CA TYR A 87 -2.55 -11.89 12.56
C TYR A 87 -2.64 -12.75 11.30
N ASP A 88 -3.83 -12.78 10.70
CA ASP A 88 -4.02 -13.34 9.36
C ASP A 88 -3.23 -12.55 8.30
N ASP A 89 -2.95 -13.20 7.16
CA ASP A 89 -2.26 -12.55 6.06
C ASP A 89 -3.01 -11.27 5.62
N PRO A 90 -2.28 -10.16 5.45
CA PRO A 90 -2.87 -8.84 5.18
C PRO A 90 -3.59 -8.86 3.84
N SER A 91 -4.85 -8.43 3.83
CA SER A 91 -5.56 -8.13 2.59
C SER A 91 -5.15 -6.73 2.11
N PRO A 92 -4.46 -6.58 0.96
CA PRO A 92 -4.13 -5.27 0.43
C PRO A 92 -5.42 -4.49 0.19
N ILE A 93 -5.49 -3.28 0.74
CA ILE A 93 -6.56 -2.35 0.39
C ILE A 93 -6.19 -1.80 -0.98
N GLU A 94 -6.99 -2.04 -2.01
CA GLU A 94 -6.76 -1.43 -3.32
C GLU A 94 -6.84 0.11 -3.19
N PRO A 95 -5.84 0.87 -3.66
CA PRO A 95 -5.92 2.33 -3.67
C PRO A 95 -6.85 2.88 -4.77
N GLU A 96 -7.53 2.01 -5.54
CA GLU A 96 -8.74 2.31 -6.32
C GLU A 96 -9.97 1.76 -5.56
N ASP A 97 -10.99 2.53 -5.19
CA ASP A 97 -11.26 3.91 -5.52
C ASP A 97 -12.38 4.40 -4.60
N GLU A 98 -12.08 4.76 -3.35
CA GLU A 98 -13.10 5.28 -2.41
C GLU A 98 -13.86 6.46 -3.05
N ARG A 99 -13.16 7.29 -3.82
CA ARG A 99 -13.74 8.41 -4.58
C ARG A 99 -14.66 7.93 -5.70
N THR A 100 -14.25 6.98 -6.55
CA THR A 100 -15.13 6.45 -7.59
C THR A 100 -16.26 5.59 -7.02
N ARG A 101 -16.06 4.89 -5.90
CA ARG A 101 -17.10 4.17 -5.17
C ARG A 101 -18.16 5.16 -4.68
N ILE A 102 -17.74 6.21 -3.98
CA ILE A 102 -18.63 7.29 -3.53
C ILE A 102 -19.30 7.99 -4.73
N GLN A 103 -18.58 8.25 -5.83
CA GLN A 103 -19.18 8.85 -7.04
C GLN A 103 -20.23 7.95 -7.68
N ARG A 104 -19.98 6.63 -7.77
CA ARG A 104 -20.96 5.67 -8.29
C ARG A 104 -22.19 5.62 -7.41
N GLU A 105 -22.00 5.49 -6.09
CA GLU A 105 -23.09 5.49 -5.11
C GLU A 105 -23.91 6.78 -5.16
N PHE A 106 -23.26 7.94 -5.30
CA PHE A 106 -23.93 9.24 -5.45
C PHE A 106 -24.76 9.33 -6.74
N ILE A 107 -24.21 8.89 -7.88
CA ILE A 107 -24.93 8.87 -9.16
C ILE A 107 -26.16 7.96 -9.10
N GLU A 108 -26.06 6.81 -8.44
CA GLU A 108 -27.18 5.88 -8.25
C GLU A 108 -28.26 6.49 -7.33
N ALA A 109 -27.86 7.08 -6.21
CA ALA A 109 -28.77 7.78 -5.32
C ALA A 109 -29.51 8.93 -6.02
N GLN A 110 -28.81 9.73 -6.83
CA GLN A 110 -29.42 10.82 -7.60
C GLN A 110 -30.43 10.29 -8.63
N LYS A 111 -30.10 9.21 -9.35
CA LYS A 111 -31.04 8.56 -10.29
C LYS A 111 -32.29 8.04 -9.58
N HIS A 112 -32.12 7.46 -8.39
CA HIS A 112 -33.23 6.99 -7.56
C HIS A 112 -34.11 8.16 -7.09
N MET A 113 -33.50 9.25 -6.61
CA MET A 113 -34.23 10.46 -6.20
C MET A 113 -35.00 11.09 -7.37
N SER A 114 -34.41 11.18 -8.56
CA SER A 114 -35.08 11.70 -9.77
C SER A 114 -36.33 10.88 -10.11
N LYS A 115 -36.21 9.54 -10.10
CA LYS A 115 -37.36 8.64 -10.35
C LYS A 115 -38.44 8.76 -9.28
N LEU A 116 -38.06 8.96 -8.02
CA LEU A 116 -39.01 9.18 -6.94
C LEU A 116 -39.75 10.52 -7.10
N ALA A 117 -39.05 11.58 -7.47
CA ALA A 117 -39.65 12.89 -7.76
C ALA A 117 -40.66 12.80 -8.93
N GLU A 118 -40.29 12.15 -10.04
CA GLU A 118 -41.20 11.92 -11.19
C GLU A 118 -42.46 11.12 -10.80
N ARG A 119 -42.34 10.20 -9.84
CA ARG A 119 -43.49 9.44 -9.32
C ARG A 119 -44.34 10.31 -8.40
N MET A 120 -43.72 11.12 -7.56
CA MET A 120 -44.39 12.07 -6.66
C MET A 120 -45.19 13.12 -7.44
N GLU A 121 -44.66 13.65 -8.55
CA GLU A 121 -45.38 14.53 -9.46
C GLU A 121 -46.61 13.84 -10.07
N ARG A 122 -46.45 12.60 -10.55
CA ARG A 122 -47.56 11.81 -11.11
C ARG A 122 -48.70 11.53 -10.13
N VAL A 123 -48.40 11.40 -8.83
CA VAL A 123 -49.42 11.21 -7.78
C VAL A 123 -49.83 12.53 -7.12
N GLY A 124 -49.37 13.67 -7.64
CA GLY A 124 -49.79 15.01 -7.19
C GLY A 124 -49.18 15.47 -5.86
N LEU A 125 -48.12 14.82 -5.38
CA LEU A 125 -47.39 15.18 -4.15
C LEU A 125 -46.42 16.36 -4.35
N LEU A 126 -46.00 16.63 -5.59
CA LEU A 126 -45.23 17.81 -5.98
C LEU A 126 -46.07 18.62 -6.98
N ARG A 127 -46.52 19.80 -6.58
CA ARG A 127 -47.13 20.77 -7.49
C ARG A 127 -46.04 21.73 -7.95
N ALA A 128 -45.83 21.83 -9.25
CA ALA A 128 -45.06 22.93 -9.83
C ALA A 128 -45.71 24.25 -9.37
N ALA A 129 -44.89 25.14 -8.79
CA ALA A 129 -45.29 26.51 -8.51
C ALA A 129 -45.46 27.29 -9.82
#